data_AF-A0AAD7D2K4-F1
#
_entry.id   AF-A0AAD7D2K4-F1
#
_cell.length_a   1.000
_cell.length_b   1.000
_cell.length_c   1.000
_cell.angle_alpha   90.00
_cell.angle_beta   90.00
_cell.angle_gamma   90.00
#
_symmetry.space_group_name_H-M   'P 1'
#
loop_
_entity.id
_entity.type
_entity.pdbx_description
1 polymer ?
#
loop_
_entity_poly.entity_id
_entity_poly.type
_entity_poly.pdbx_seq_one_letter_code
_entity_poly.pdbx_strand_id
1 'polypeptide(L)'
;MLRYLSSYSGLARLTVNGPARDVSPPEELALADVFFLSALTKHAETLVHLSCSASVEGKWGFTPSNSDVLSRMPRLKTLMTSVNMADLRQNGDTVELLLDAIPNLPSLTSIIIIPSTLRVSRPVCGGFFANHRIRTSQRIRQIMRAYRSAVPLHLVVNAGSRRFEPKLKSDEEGEWWGYEKISEPDRGRFIARIGGAIASDSE
;
A
#
# COMPACT_ATOMS: atom_id res chain seq x y z
N MET A 1 7.11 18.79 -14.52
CA MET A 1 7.64 17.62 -13.78
C MET A 1 7.75 16.36 -14.66
N LEU A 2 6.65 15.81 -15.20
CA LEU A 2 6.73 14.54 -15.97
C LEU A 2 7.69 14.59 -17.16
N ARG A 3 7.77 15.71 -17.88
CA ARG A 3 8.76 15.93 -18.93
C ARG A 3 10.21 15.82 -18.44
N TYR A 4 10.48 16.31 -17.22
CA TYR A 4 11.79 16.22 -16.59
C TYR A 4 12.10 14.78 -16.18
N LEU A 5 11.18 14.08 -15.50
CA LEU A 5 11.37 12.65 -15.20
C LEU A 5 11.62 11.83 -16.48
N SER A 6 10.93 12.19 -17.56
CA SER A 6 11.09 11.55 -18.86
C SER A 6 12.39 11.95 -19.59
N SER A 7 13.15 12.96 -19.15
CA SER A 7 14.35 13.41 -19.86
C SER A 7 15.63 12.67 -19.45
N TYR A 8 15.58 11.82 -18.43
CA TYR A 8 16.72 11.05 -17.96
C TYR A 8 16.30 9.66 -17.47
N SER A 9 17.28 8.81 -17.19
CA SER A 9 17.10 7.47 -16.60
C SER A 9 18.01 7.34 -15.37
N GLY A 10 17.93 6.21 -14.66
CA GLY A 10 18.88 5.94 -13.57
C GLY A 10 18.43 6.33 -12.17
N LEU A 11 17.16 6.71 -11.96
CA LEU A 11 16.64 6.94 -10.63
C LEU A 11 16.65 5.66 -9.81
N ALA A 12 17.24 5.72 -8.62
CA ALA A 12 17.18 4.65 -7.62
C ALA A 12 16.01 4.80 -6.64
N ARG A 13 15.52 6.03 -6.43
CA ARG A 13 14.42 6.36 -5.51
C ARG A 13 13.51 7.37 -6.17
N LEU A 14 12.21 7.11 -6.13
CA LEU A 14 11.19 8.01 -6.65
C LEU A 14 10.00 8.05 -5.70
N THR A 15 9.64 9.26 -5.27
CA THR A 15 8.44 9.52 -4.47
C THR A 15 7.55 10.47 -5.25
N VAL A 16 6.34 10.02 -5.55
CA VAL A 16 5.29 10.80 -6.16
C VAL A 16 4.11 10.83 -5.22
N ASN A 17 3.79 12.04 -4.76
CA ASN A 17 2.51 12.32 -4.14
C ASN A 17 1.57 12.72 -5.27
N GLY A 18 0.37 12.14 -5.32
CA GLY A 18 -0.63 12.47 -6.34
C GLY A 18 -0.85 13.99 -6.51
N PRO A 19 -1.41 14.44 -7.64
CA PRO A 19 -1.41 15.83 -8.03
C PRO A 19 -2.17 16.71 -7.03
N ALA A 20 -1.82 17.99 -7.05
CA ALA A 20 -2.53 19.01 -6.28
C ALA A 20 -4.03 19.04 -6.65
N ARG A 21 -4.86 19.52 -5.72
CA ARG A 21 -6.33 19.54 -5.83
C ARG A 21 -6.87 20.34 -7.02
N ASP A 22 -6.03 21.12 -7.67
CA ASP A 22 -6.40 22.06 -8.73
C ASP A 22 -6.39 21.45 -10.14
N VAL A 23 -6.01 20.18 -10.27
CA VAL A 23 -6.03 19.47 -11.56
C VAL A 23 -7.42 18.87 -11.80
N SER A 24 -7.96 19.06 -13.00
CA SER A 24 -9.25 18.46 -13.37
C SER A 24 -9.14 16.93 -13.37
N PRO A 25 -10.20 16.17 -13.00
CA PRO A 25 -10.12 14.70 -12.98
C PRO A 25 -9.66 14.07 -14.31
N PRO A 26 -10.11 14.51 -15.50
CA PRO A 26 -9.63 13.94 -16.77
C PRO A 26 -8.13 14.17 -16.99
N GLU A 27 -7.64 15.37 -16.69
CA GLU A 27 -6.22 15.71 -16.83
C GLU A 27 -5.36 14.92 -15.85
N GLU A 28 -5.82 14.75 -14.62
CA GLU A 28 -5.14 13.93 -13.62
C GLU A 28 -4.98 12.47 -14.05
N LEU A 29 -6.04 11.89 -14.64
CA LEU A 29 -6.00 10.53 -15.16
C LEU A 29 -4.97 10.41 -16.30
N ALA A 30 -4.96 11.37 -17.23
CA ALA A 30 -4.00 11.39 -18.33
C ALA A 30 -2.56 11.54 -17.81
N LEU A 31 -2.33 12.38 -16.80
CA LEU A 31 -1.00 12.54 -16.19
C LEU A 31 -0.52 11.27 -15.49
N ALA A 32 -1.42 10.54 -14.82
CA ALA A 32 -1.08 9.25 -14.22
C ALA A 32 -0.69 8.22 -15.29
N ASP A 33 -1.44 8.14 -16.39
CA ASP A 33 -1.12 7.24 -17.50
C ASP A 33 0.25 7.57 -18.11
N VAL A 34 0.53 8.86 -18.38
CA VAL A 34 1.84 9.31 -18.87
C VAL A 34 2.94 8.99 -17.87
N PHE A 35 2.68 9.14 -16.57
CA PHE A 35 3.65 8.80 -15.54
C PHE A 35 3.99 7.31 -15.55
N PHE A 36 3.01 6.42 -15.40
CA PHE A 36 3.26 4.98 -15.29
C PHE A 36 3.75 4.37 -16.60
N LEU A 37 3.13 4.73 -17.73
CA LEU A 37 3.42 4.06 -19.01
C LEU A 37 4.66 4.62 -19.72
N SER A 38 5.09 5.84 -19.41
CA SER A 38 6.20 6.50 -20.12
C SER A 38 7.32 6.96 -19.19
N ALA A 39 7.05 7.78 -18.18
CA ALA A 39 8.13 8.33 -17.35
C ALA A 39 8.76 7.24 -16.46
N LEU A 40 7.94 6.41 -15.82
CA LEU A 40 8.38 5.41 -14.85
C LEU A 40 9.16 4.27 -15.51
N THR A 41 8.78 3.86 -16.72
CA THR A 41 9.44 2.78 -17.47
C THR A 41 10.90 3.10 -17.79
N LYS A 42 11.28 4.38 -17.95
CA LYS A 42 12.68 4.80 -18.12
C LYS A 42 13.59 4.51 -16.92
N HIS A 43 13.01 4.21 -15.77
CA HIS A 43 13.74 3.94 -14.54
C HIS A 43 13.62 2.48 -14.09
N ALA A 44 12.94 1.60 -14.84
CA ALA A 44 12.64 0.23 -14.42
C ALA A 44 13.87 -0.57 -13.97
N GLU A 45 14.99 -0.43 -14.71
CA GLU A 45 16.24 -1.15 -14.43
C GLU A 45 17.04 -0.62 -13.24
N THR A 46 16.73 0.58 -12.74
CA THR A 46 17.50 1.23 -11.67
C THR A 46 16.71 1.48 -10.41
N LEU A 47 15.38 1.50 -10.50
CA LEU A 47 14.51 1.89 -9.41
C LEU A 47 14.53 0.83 -8.30
N VAL A 48 14.93 1.27 -7.12
CA VAL A 48 15.01 0.43 -5.91
C VAL A 48 13.86 0.75 -4.96
N HIS A 49 13.42 2.01 -4.91
CA HIS A 49 12.33 2.44 -4.05
C HIS A 49 11.34 3.27 -4.86
N LEU A 50 10.08 2.85 -4.84
CA LEU A 50 8.97 3.59 -5.41
C LEU A 50 7.94 3.88 -4.33
N SER A 51 7.58 5.14 -4.18
CA SER A 51 6.45 5.56 -3.37
C SER A 51 5.49 6.35 -4.25
N CYS A 52 4.34 5.78 -4.54
CA CYS A 52 3.25 6.42 -5.27
C CYS A 52 2.02 6.45 -4.38
N SER A 53 1.85 7.54 -3.63
CA SER A 53 0.70 7.68 -2.73
C SER A 53 -0.21 8.81 -3.19
N ALA A 54 -1.46 8.46 -3.47
CA ALA A 54 -2.52 9.43 -3.69
C ALA A 54 -3.30 9.63 -2.39
N SER A 55 -3.49 10.90 -1.99
CA SER A 55 -4.37 11.21 -0.87
C SER A 55 -5.84 10.99 -1.24
N VAL A 56 -6.16 11.08 -2.54
CA VAL A 56 -7.50 10.96 -3.11
C VAL A 56 -7.53 9.81 -4.12
N GLU A 57 -8.66 9.15 -4.26
CA GLU A 57 -8.88 8.11 -5.26
C GLU A 57 -8.61 8.61 -6.69
N GLY A 58 -7.98 7.74 -7.49
CA GLY A 58 -7.54 8.02 -8.85
C GLY A 58 -6.51 7.00 -9.34
N LYS A 59 -5.86 7.31 -10.46
CA LYS A 59 -4.87 6.42 -11.11
C LYS A 59 -3.44 6.52 -10.56
N TRP A 60 -3.20 7.36 -9.55
CA TRP A 60 -1.87 7.56 -8.96
C TRP A 60 -1.46 6.46 -7.97
N GLY A 61 -2.39 5.56 -7.63
CA GLY A 61 -2.12 4.35 -6.84
C GLY A 61 -1.80 3.13 -7.71
N PHE A 62 -1.80 1.95 -7.09
CA PHE A 62 -1.71 0.68 -7.80
C PHE A 62 -3.06 0.39 -8.46
N THR A 63 -3.04 0.06 -9.74
CA THR A 63 -4.23 -0.25 -10.54
C THR A 63 -3.92 -1.41 -11.48
N PRO A 64 -4.95 -2.10 -12.00
CA PRO A 64 -4.73 -3.12 -13.04
C PRO A 64 -4.02 -2.58 -14.29
N SER A 65 -4.15 -1.28 -14.58
CA SER A 65 -3.51 -0.67 -15.75
C SER A 65 -1.99 -0.46 -15.60
N ASN A 66 -1.46 -0.46 -14.38
CA ASN A 66 -0.02 -0.25 -14.14
C ASN A 66 0.70 -1.46 -13.51
N SER A 67 -0.04 -2.55 -13.22
CA SER A 67 0.52 -3.78 -12.66
C SER A 67 1.67 -4.33 -13.49
N ASP A 68 1.49 -4.37 -14.81
CA ASP A 68 2.48 -4.93 -15.74
C ASP A 68 3.76 -4.10 -15.82
N VAL A 69 3.67 -2.79 -15.61
CA VAL A 69 4.86 -1.93 -15.57
C VAL A 69 5.62 -2.17 -14.29
N LEU A 70 4.90 -2.25 -13.17
CA LEU A 70 5.52 -2.41 -11.85
C LEU A 70 6.16 -3.79 -11.71
N SER A 71 5.55 -4.85 -12.24
CA SER A 71 6.10 -6.22 -12.22
C SER A 71 7.40 -6.39 -13.01
N ARG A 72 7.75 -5.43 -13.88
CA ARG A 72 8.98 -5.43 -14.69
C ARG A 72 10.14 -4.64 -14.06
N MET A 73 10.10 -4.39 -12.75
CA MET A 73 11.15 -3.64 -12.05
C MET A 73 12.07 -4.57 -11.24
N PRO A 74 13.13 -5.14 -11.84
CA PRO A 74 13.89 -6.23 -11.23
C PRO A 74 14.62 -5.84 -9.94
N ARG A 75 14.88 -4.55 -9.75
CA ARG A 75 15.62 -4.02 -8.59
C ARG A 75 14.73 -3.41 -7.51
N LEU A 76 13.42 -3.40 -7.70
CA LEU A 76 12.49 -2.77 -6.76
C LEU A 76 12.48 -3.55 -5.44
N LYS A 77 12.93 -2.89 -4.37
CA LYS A 77 12.98 -3.43 -3.00
C LYS A 77 11.81 -2.96 -2.15
N THR A 78 11.36 -1.73 -2.37
CA THR A 78 10.28 -1.13 -1.59
C THR A 78 9.26 -0.50 -2.50
N LEU A 79 8.01 -0.91 -2.35
CA LEU A 79 6.86 -0.33 -3.03
C LEU A 79 5.86 0.20 -2.01
N MET A 80 5.67 1.51 -1.98
CA MET A 80 4.56 2.15 -1.27
C MET A 80 3.53 2.61 -2.30
N THR A 81 2.28 2.18 -2.13
CA THR A 81 1.22 2.47 -3.09
C THR A 81 -0.13 2.70 -2.41
N SER A 82 -0.98 3.52 -3.03
CA SER A 82 -2.37 3.67 -2.60
C SER A 82 -3.32 2.75 -3.37
N VAL A 83 -4.43 2.36 -2.77
CA VAL A 83 -5.48 1.55 -3.42
C VAL A 83 -6.84 2.20 -3.20
N ASN A 84 -7.65 2.26 -4.25
CA ASN A 84 -8.98 2.85 -4.22
C ASN A 84 -10.02 1.84 -3.74
N MET A 85 -11.07 2.30 -3.07
CA MET A 85 -12.15 1.42 -2.62
C MET A 85 -12.91 0.79 -3.79
N ALA A 86 -13.08 1.53 -4.90
CA ALA A 86 -13.74 1.03 -6.10
C ALA A 86 -13.04 -0.22 -6.67
N ASP A 87 -11.72 -0.27 -6.55
CA ASP A 87 -10.86 -1.33 -7.08
C ASP A 87 -10.77 -2.56 -6.14
N LEU A 88 -11.46 -2.50 -4.98
CA LEU A 88 -11.60 -3.58 -3.99
C LEU A 88 -13.01 -4.22 -3.96
N ARG A 89 -13.83 -3.87 -4.96
CA ARG A 89 -15.24 -4.31 -5.08
C ARG A 89 -15.52 -5.05 -6.38
N GLN A 90 -14.54 -5.12 -7.28
CA GLN A 90 -14.67 -5.74 -8.60
C GLN A 90 -14.04 -7.14 -8.58
N ASN A 91 -14.39 -7.98 -9.55
CA ASN A 91 -13.77 -9.30 -9.72
C ASN A 91 -12.28 -9.12 -10.03
N GLY A 92 -11.40 -9.72 -9.22
CA GLY A 92 -9.95 -9.48 -9.25
C GLY A 92 -9.58 -8.28 -8.39
N ASP A 93 -9.60 -8.48 -7.07
CA ASP A 93 -9.30 -7.43 -6.11
C ASP A 93 -7.89 -6.88 -6.37
N THR A 94 -7.75 -5.56 -6.48
CA THR A 94 -6.47 -4.93 -6.85
C THR A 94 -5.32 -5.25 -5.88
N VAL A 95 -5.66 -5.59 -4.62
CA VAL A 95 -4.67 -6.11 -3.66
C VAL A 95 -4.24 -7.53 -4.03
N GLU A 96 -5.14 -8.41 -4.44
CA GLU A 96 -4.77 -9.77 -4.91
C GLU A 96 -3.86 -9.67 -6.12
N LEU A 97 -4.22 -8.83 -7.10
CA LEU A 97 -3.38 -8.58 -8.28
C LEU A 97 -1.98 -8.07 -7.91
N LEU A 98 -1.88 -7.20 -6.89
CA LEU A 98 -0.59 -6.75 -6.37
C LEU A 98 0.21 -7.90 -5.75
N LEU A 99 -0.45 -8.77 -5.00
CA LEU A 99 0.18 -9.93 -4.36
C LEU A 99 0.61 -10.99 -5.38
N ASP A 100 -0.20 -11.21 -6.42
CA ASP A 100 0.09 -12.11 -7.54
C ASP A 100 1.27 -11.62 -8.39
N ALA A 101 1.58 -10.31 -8.35
CA ALA A 101 2.74 -9.73 -9.02
C ALA A 101 4.05 -9.93 -8.26
N ILE A 102 4.01 -10.24 -6.95
CA ILE A 102 5.22 -10.40 -6.10
C ILE A 102 6.22 -11.42 -6.65
N PRO A 103 5.82 -12.60 -7.15
CA PRO A 103 6.76 -13.58 -7.70
C PRO A 103 7.61 -13.05 -8.86
N ASN A 104 7.13 -12.03 -9.58
CA ASN A 104 7.86 -11.38 -10.68
C ASN A 104 8.82 -10.29 -10.19
N LEU A 105 8.86 -10.02 -8.89
CA LEU A 105 9.66 -8.95 -8.26
C LEU A 105 10.69 -9.55 -7.31
N PRO A 106 11.79 -10.12 -7.84
CA PRO A 106 12.73 -10.94 -7.06
C PRO A 106 13.48 -10.16 -5.97
N SER A 107 13.56 -8.84 -6.10
CA SER A 107 14.24 -7.97 -5.11
C SER A 107 13.30 -7.40 -4.04
N LEU A 108 11.98 -7.60 -4.16
CA LEU A 108 11.01 -6.89 -3.34
C LEU A 108 11.01 -7.42 -1.91
N THR A 109 11.26 -6.55 -0.94
CA THR A 109 11.33 -6.91 0.49
C THR A 109 10.27 -6.23 1.34
N SER A 110 9.68 -5.13 0.86
CA SER A 110 8.57 -4.48 1.55
C SER A 110 7.53 -3.87 0.62
N ILE A 111 6.26 -4.14 0.90
CA ILE A 111 5.13 -3.39 0.33
C ILE A 111 4.43 -2.62 1.45
N ILE A 112 4.03 -1.39 1.15
CA ILE A 112 3.17 -0.54 1.99
C ILE A 112 1.93 -0.17 1.17
N ILE A 113 0.77 -0.69 1.58
CA ILE A 113 -0.53 -0.41 0.98
C ILE A 113 -1.28 0.60 1.84
N ILE A 114 -1.70 1.70 1.23
CA ILE A 114 -2.42 2.78 1.89
C ILE A 114 -3.80 2.94 1.24
N PRO A 115 -4.89 3.05 2.02
CA PRO A 115 -6.19 3.37 1.44
C PRO A 115 -6.20 4.80 0.89
N SER A 116 -6.63 4.97 -0.36
CA SER A 116 -6.97 6.28 -0.93
C SER A 116 -8.24 6.85 -0.27
N THR A 117 -8.38 8.18 -0.22
CA THR A 117 -9.59 8.84 0.29
C THR A 117 -10.57 9.15 -0.85
N LEU A 118 -11.88 9.02 -0.64
CA LEU A 118 -12.85 9.34 -1.68
C LEU A 118 -12.72 10.80 -2.15
N ARG A 119 -12.77 11.02 -3.47
CA ARG A 119 -12.97 12.37 -4.03
C ARG A 119 -14.42 12.78 -3.83
N VAL A 120 -14.66 13.80 -3.01
CA VAL A 120 -15.98 14.43 -2.91
C VAL A 120 -15.87 15.87 -3.40
N SER A 121 -16.83 16.27 -4.24
CA SER A 121 -16.88 17.62 -4.82
C SER A 121 -17.36 18.69 -3.84
N ARG A 122 -17.89 18.30 -2.69
CA ARG A 122 -18.38 19.20 -1.63
C ARG A 122 -17.85 18.75 -0.27
N PRO A 123 -17.52 19.66 0.64
CA PRO A 123 -17.17 19.30 2.01
C PRO A 123 -18.37 18.60 2.65
N VAL A 124 -18.27 17.27 2.77
CA VAL A 124 -19.25 16.47 3.49
C VAL A 124 -18.92 16.59 4.97
N CYS A 125 -19.72 17.35 5.71
CA CYS A 125 -19.63 17.39 7.17
C CYS A 125 -19.91 15.99 7.75
N GLY A 126 -19.10 15.59 8.72
CA GLY A 126 -19.32 14.37 9.52
C GLY A 126 -18.64 13.12 8.95
N GLY A 127 -17.49 12.73 9.52
CA GLY A 127 -16.93 11.37 9.56
C GLY A 127 -16.73 10.61 8.24
N PHE A 128 -17.16 11.12 7.10
CA PHE A 128 -17.35 10.35 5.87
C PHE A 128 -16.01 9.86 5.31
N PHE A 129 -15.02 10.75 5.25
CA PHE A 129 -13.66 10.39 4.84
C PHE A 129 -13.01 9.37 5.78
N ALA A 130 -13.22 9.53 7.09
CA ALA A 130 -12.71 8.58 8.09
C ALA A 130 -13.38 7.21 7.92
N ASN A 131 -14.70 7.17 7.75
CA ASN A 131 -15.47 5.96 7.51
C ASN A 131 -15.05 5.27 6.20
N HIS A 132 -14.86 6.04 5.11
CA HIS A 132 -14.35 5.53 3.84
C HIS A 132 -12.99 4.87 4.04
N ARG A 133 -12.03 5.59 4.61
CA ARG A 133 -10.68 5.08 4.86
C ARG A 133 -10.67 3.85 5.77
N ILE A 134 -11.52 3.82 6.80
CA ILE A 134 -11.68 2.66 7.69
C ILE A 134 -12.22 1.47 6.91
N ARG A 135 -13.27 1.64 6.09
CA ARG A 135 -13.87 0.58 5.27
C ARG A 135 -12.87 0.04 4.25
N THR A 136 -12.16 0.90 3.53
CA THR A 136 -11.10 0.50 2.59
C THR A 136 -10.01 -0.28 3.31
N SER A 137 -9.55 0.20 4.47
CA SER A 137 -8.55 -0.51 5.29
C SER A 137 -9.05 -1.88 5.76
N GLN A 138 -10.31 -1.98 6.19
CA GLN A 138 -10.92 -3.24 6.60
C GLN A 138 -10.98 -4.22 5.43
N ARG A 139 -11.37 -3.75 4.24
CA ARG A 139 -11.42 -4.57 3.03
C ARG A 139 -10.04 -5.08 2.61
N ILE A 140 -9.02 -4.21 2.56
CA ILE A 140 -7.63 -4.62 2.28
C ILE A 140 -7.21 -5.72 3.26
N ARG A 141 -7.49 -5.58 4.56
CA ARG A 141 -7.13 -6.59 5.56
C ARG A 141 -7.88 -7.91 5.40
N GLN A 142 -9.14 -7.87 4.97
CA GLN A 142 -9.91 -9.09 4.68
C GLN A 142 -9.28 -9.85 3.52
N ILE A 143 -8.96 -9.15 2.43
CA ILE A 143 -8.29 -9.71 1.26
C ILE A 143 -6.94 -10.32 1.66
N MET A 144 -6.09 -9.57 2.38
CA MET A 144 -4.80 -10.07 2.87
C MET A 144 -4.93 -11.38 3.67
N ARG A 145 -5.98 -11.53 4.49
CA ARG A 145 -6.19 -12.75 5.30
C ARG A 145 -6.71 -13.92 4.48
N ALA A 146 -7.50 -13.65 3.46
CA ALA A 146 -8.09 -14.65 2.58
C ALA A 146 -7.12 -15.09 1.46
N TYR A 147 -6.11 -14.26 1.14
CA TYR A 147 -5.16 -14.53 0.08
C TYR A 147 -4.41 -15.85 0.29
N ARG A 148 -4.35 -16.64 -0.78
CA ARG A 148 -3.65 -17.91 -0.87
C ARG A 148 -2.74 -17.89 -2.08
N SER A 149 -1.54 -18.45 -1.94
CA SER A 149 -0.58 -18.60 -3.03
C SER A 149 0.04 -19.97 -2.99
N ALA A 150 0.16 -20.60 -4.17
CA ALA A 150 0.91 -21.84 -4.31
C ALA A 150 2.43 -21.62 -4.27
N VAL A 151 2.89 -20.37 -4.41
CA VAL A 151 4.32 -20.04 -4.45
C VAL A 151 4.80 -19.40 -3.14
N PRO A 152 6.08 -19.62 -2.76
CA PRO A 152 6.64 -19.00 -1.58
C PRO A 152 6.57 -17.49 -1.57
N LEU A 153 5.98 -16.95 -0.51
CA LEU A 153 5.97 -15.53 -0.21
C LEU A 153 7.11 -15.22 0.77
N HIS A 154 7.90 -14.19 0.48
CA HIS A 154 9.06 -13.78 1.29
C HIS A 154 8.95 -12.34 1.81
N LEU A 155 7.81 -11.71 1.58
CA LEU A 155 7.64 -10.26 1.68
C LEU A 155 6.80 -9.85 2.89
N VAL A 156 7.23 -8.82 3.61
CA VAL A 156 6.39 -8.15 4.61
C VAL A 156 5.47 -7.12 3.94
N VAL A 157 4.17 -7.21 4.24
CA VAL A 157 3.16 -6.25 3.75
C VAL A 157 2.61 -5.41 4.89
N ASN A 158 2.70 -4.09 4.76
CA ASN A 158 2.08 -3.14 5.67
C ASN A 158 0.79 -2.61 5.04
N ALA A 159 -0.36 -2.91 5.64
CA ALA A 159 -1.66 -2.40 5.20
C ALA A 159 -2.25 -1.44 6.24
N GLY A 160 -2.03 -0.14 6.03
CA GLY A 160 -2.29 0.89 7.03
C GLY A 160 -1.42 0.71 8.28
N SER A 161 -2.05 0.62 9.47
CA SER A 161 -1.33 0.41 10.74
C SER A 161 -1.03 -1.05 11.08
N ARG A 162 -1.28 -1.98 10.16
CA ARG A 162 -1.13 -3.42 10.43
C ARG A 162 -0.05 -4.02 9.54
N ARG A 163 0.78 -4.87 10.13
CA ARG A 163 1.85 -5.61 9.46
C ARG A 163 1.43 -7.06 9.28
N PHE A 164 1.71 -7.59 8.10
CA PHE A 164 1.42 -8.95 7.68
C PHE A 164 2.72 -9.63 7.24
N GLU A 165 2.90 -10.86 7.69
CA GLU A 165 4.03 -11.70 7.33
C GLU A 165 3.56 -12.96 6.60
N PRO A 166 4.35 -13.44 5.64
CA PRO A 166 4.02 -14.65 4.92
C PRO A 166 4.21 -15.85 5.83
N LYS A 167 3.26 -16.78 5.80
CA LYS A 167 3.35 -18.06 6.49
C LYS A 167 2.87 -19.17 5.59
N LEU A 168 3.61 -20.27 5.63
CA LEU A 168 3.15 -21.55 5.11
C LEU A 168 2.03 -22.04 6.01
N LYS A 169 0.91 -22.42 5.41
CA LYS A 169 -0.27 -22.98 6.05
C LYS A 169 -0.62 -24.29 5.36
N SER A 170 -1.36 -25.14 6.05
CA SER A 170 -1.81 -26.42 5.55
C SER A 170 -3.29 -26.59 5.87
N ASP A 171 -4.08 -27.03 4.90
CA ASP A 171 -5.46 -27.48 5.09
C ASP A 171 -5.74 -28.76 4.28
N GLU A 172 -7.01 -29.14 4.13
CA GLU A 172 -7.43 -30.34 3.40
C GLU A 172 -7.05 -30.31 1.91
N GLU A 173 -6.80 -29.12 1.33
CA GLU A 173 -6.43 -28.93 -0.08
C GLU A 173 -4.90 -28.96 -0.29
N GLY A 174 -4.11 -28.98 0.79
CA GLY A 174 -2.65 -29.06 0.75
C GLY A 174 -1.96 -27.88 1.45
N GLU A 175 -0.68 -27.68 1.10
CA GLU A 175 0.11 -26.57 1.61
C GLU A 175 -0.02 -25.33 0.73
N TRP A 176 -0.19 -24.17 1.37
CA TRP A 176 -0.29 -22.88 0.68
C TRP A 176 0.33 -21.76 1.50
N TRP A 177 0.86 -20.76 0.81
CA TRP A 177 1.38 -19.55 1.41
C TRP A 177 0.27 -18.52 1.55
N GLY A 178 0.15 -17.94 2.74
CA GLY A 178 -0.78 -16.86 3.00
C GLY A 178 -0.18 -15.81 3.90
N TYR A 179 -0.90 -14.72 4.10
CA TYR A 179 -0.49 -13.71 5.07
C TYR A 179 -1.15 -13.94 6.43
N GLU A 180 -0.37 -13.75 7.48
CA GLU A 180 -0.88 -13.66 8.84
C GLU A 180 -0.55 -12.28 9.43
N LYS A 181 -1.53 -11.72 10.14
CA LYS A 181 -1.31 -10.48 10.88
C LYS A 181 -0.34 -10.78 12.03
N ILE A 182 0.74 -10.03 12.12
CA ILE A 182 1.59 -10.06 13.31
C ILE A 182 0.85 -9.28 14.40
N SER A 183 0.71 -9.88 15.59
CA SER A 183 0.39 -9.09 16.78
C SER A 183 1.44 -8.00 16.89
N GLU A 184 1.03 -6.74 17.02
CA GLU A 184 1.99 -5.71 17.44
C GLU A 184 2.68 -6.26 18.69
N PRO A 185 4.03 -6.23 18.79
CA PRO A 185 4.68 -6.54 20.06
C PRO A 185 3.94 -5.70 21.09
N ASP A 186 3.45 -6.35 22.14
CA ASP A 186 2.65 -5.74 23.18
C ASP A 186 3.38 -4.44 23.52
N ARG A 187 2.85 -3.30 23.04
CA ARG A 187 3.44 -2.00 23.30
C ARG A 187 3.13 -1.86 24.76
N GLY A 188 4.07 -2.34 25.58
CA GLY A 188 3.85 -2.60 26.98
C GLY A 188 3.05 -1.45 27.51
N ARG A 189 1.94 -1.76 28.19
CA ARG A 189 1.29 -0.81 29.08
C ARG A 189 2.41 -0.14 29.86
N PHE A 190 2.85 1.03 29.39
CA PHE A 190 3.55 1.98 30.21
C PHE A 190 2.45 2.45 31.16
N ILE A 191 2.22 1.66 32.20
CA ILE A 191 1.67 2.17 33.43
C ILE A 191 2.73 3.17 33.86
N ALA A 192 2.51 4.44 33.54
CA ALA A 192 3.14 5.51 34.25
C ALA A 192 2.72 5.33 35.71
N ARG A 193 3.54 4.61 36.49
CA ARG A 193 3.56 4.76 37.94
C ARG A 193 4.10 6.17 38.16
N ILE A 194 3.20 7.14 38.10
CA ILE A 194 3.42 8.42 38.74
C ILE A 194 3.55 8.06 40.22
N GLY A 195 4.76 8.24 40.75
CA GLY A 195 5.03 8.10 42.18
C GLY A 195 4.07 9.01 42.94
N GLY A 196 3.10 8.38 43.61
CA GLY A 196 2.29 8.99 44.65
C GLY A 196 2.78 8.42 45.98
N ALA A 197 3.21 9.33 46.86
CA ALA A 197 3.78 9.05 48.16
C ALA A 197 2.93 8.09 49.00
N ILE A 198 3.61 7.14 49.64
CA ILE A 198 3.09 6.49 50.85
C ILE A 198 3.37 7.49 51.97
N ALA A 199 2.33 8.18 52.43
CA ALA A 199 2.34 8.79 53.76
C ALA A 199 2.22 7.65 54.76
N SER A 200 3.30 7.36 55.47
CA SER A 200 3.27 6.65 56.74
C SER A 200 3.05 7.70 57.82
N ASP A 201 1.83 7.80 58.35
CA ASP A 201 1.62 8.42 59.65
C ASP A 201 1.84 7.34 60.72
N SER A 202 2.91 7.56 61.47
CA SER A 202 3.13 7.05 62.81
C SER A 202 2.43 7.97 63.80
N GLU A 203 1.41 7.47 64.49
CA GLU A 203 1.26 7.46 65.96
C GLU A 203 0.02 6.64 66.35
#